data_AF-A0A084SIT4-F1
#
_entry.id   AF-A0A084SIT4-F1
#
_cell.length_a   1.000
_cell.length_b   1.000
_cell.length_c   1.000
_cell.angle_alpha   90.00
_cell.angle_beta   90.00
_cell.angle_gamma   90.00
#
_symmetry.space_group_name_H-M   'P 1'
#
loop_
_entity.id
_entity.type
_entity.pdbx_description
1 polymer ?
#
loop_
_entity_poly.entity_id
_entity_poly.type
_entity_poly.pdbx_seq_one_letter_code
_entity_poly.pdbx_strand_id
1 'polypeptide(L)'
;MGAAAAVFVAFLASGLLVQTLNVAFGIWFTQIFVFLGLGWYVLRATGREPVRYTRLAFPGLAPVVFGFVLGVVNFFAIVAPVQYVAQSLLPPAWREIYDVADMFRGQSSLEMAFIVVSVTVVAPLCEEFFFRGVFFQGLRAPGGPAMRAVLLSAVVFSMFHLDPVGFFARVELGVLFGWLLVRTGSLWPAILAHTANNLVSMVLFFSARHLEMPEQPGSQEQAKGMLMLVLIGGAVLWALLAATRRFPSLLGPPRSREELEAPEAPILLMPAPRLLQLAVPWMLAAVLALGTYKAVDPLGIQLSRIDRDFPLQSVPEGAPDALHAERKALYELRVQARRGEIPLGEYAQERARQSKQKKTDVR
;
A
#
# COMPACT_ATOMS: atom_id res chain seq x y z
N MET A 1 4.91 -1.47 31.24
CA MET A 1 5.32 -1.97 29.91
C MET A 1 4.28 -2.90 29.28
N GLY A 2 3.63 -3.81 30.01
CA GLY A 2 2.65 -4.76 29.44
C GLY A 2 1.44 -4.16 28.69
N ALA A 3 0.82 -3.09 29.20
CA ALA A 3 -0.37 -2.49 28.57
C ALA A 3 -0.10 -1.86 27.20
N ALA A 4 1.03 -1.16 27.04
CA ALA A 4 1.39 -0.54 25.76
C ALA A 4 1.74 -1.58 24.69
N ALA A 5 2.46 -2.65 25.09
CA ALA A 5 2.76 -3.77 24.20
C ALA A 5 1.48 -4.52 23.79
N ALA A 6 0.55 -4.74 24.72
CA ALA A 6 -0.73 -5.38 24.41
C ALA A 6 -1.58 -4.56 23.43
N VAL A 7 -1.64 -3.23 23.60
CA VAL A 7 -2.32 -2.32 22.66
C VAL A 7 -1.65 -2.39 21.29
N PHE A 8 -0.32 -2.33 21.23
CA PHE A 8 0.42 -2.43 19.97
C PHE A 8 0.16 -3.75 19.22
N VAL A 9 0.23 -4.87 19.92
CA VAL A 9 -0.05 -6.20 19.34
C VAL A 9 -1.51 -6.30 18.89
N ALA A 10 -2.45 -5.74 19.65
CA ALA A 10 -3.87 -5.72 19.28
C ALA A 10 -4.11 -4.92 17.99
N PHE A 11 -3.46 -3.77 17.82
CA PHE A 11 -3.53 -3.00 16.57
C PHE A 11 -3.01 -3.84 15.38
N LEU A 12 -1.82 -4.42 15.48
CA LEU A 12 -1.25 -5.23 14.40
C LEU A 12 -2.09 -6.47 14.06
N ALA A 13 -2.53 -7.22 15.07
CA ALA A 13 -3.35 -8.42 14.89
C ALA A 13 -4.72 -8.08 14.26
N SER A 14 -5.28 -6.92 14.58
CA SER A 14 -6.58 -6.50 14.04
C SER A 14 -6.54 -6.26 12.54
N GLY A 15 -5.50 -5.61 12.01
CA GLY A 15 -5.36 -5.37 10.56
C GLY A 15 -5.33 -6.67 9.76
N LEU A 16 -4.48 -7.61 10.20
CA LEU A 16 -4.36 -8.92 9.54
C LEU A 16 -5.68 -9.70 9.58
N LEU A 17 -6.35 -9.72 10.73
CA LEU A 17 -7.62 -10.43 10.89
C LEU A 17 -8.72 -9.83 10.01
N VAL A 18 -8.83 -8.50 9.94
CA VAL A 18 -9.90 -7.82 9.20
C VAL A 18 -9.72 -7.99 7.68
N GLN A 19 -8.49 -8.05 7.17
CA GLN A 19 -8.24 -8.37 5.77
C GLN A 19 -8.78 -9.76 5.36
N THR A 20 -8.89 -10.71 6.30
CA THR A 20 -9.49 -12.02 6.03
C THR A 20 -11.02 -11.99 5.90
N LEU A 21 -11.67 -10.90 6.32
CA LEU A 21 -13.12 -10.73 6.22
C LEU A 21 -13.53 -10.21 4.85
N ASN A 22 -12.79 -9.23 4.34
CA ASN A 22 -12.97 -8.63 3.03
C ASN A 22 -11.71 -7.81 2.71
N VAL A 23 -11.16 -8.00 1.53
CA VAL A 23 -9.89 -7.37 1.15
C VAL A 23 -10.04 -5.85 1.04
N ALA A 24 -11.10 -5.35 0.38
CA ALA A 24 -11.35 -3.93 0.22
C ALA A 24 -11.46 -3.19 1.56
N PHE A 25 -12.35 -3.68 2.42
CA PHE A 25 -12.55 -3.11 3.76
C PHE A 25 -11.29 -3.26 4.63
N GLY A 26 -10.63 -4.41 4.55
CA GLY A 26 -9.44 -4.69 5.34
C GLY A 26 -8.25 -3.81 5.00
N ILE A 27 -8.02 -3.48 3.73
CA ILE A 27 -6.98 -2.54 3.32
C ILE A 27 -7.25 -1.18 3.97
N TRP A 28 -8.45 -0.61 3.76
CA TRP A 28 -8.82 0.66 4.36
C TRP A 28 -8.68 0.65 5.89
N PHE A 29 -9.19 -0.40 6.54
CA PHE A 29 -9.13 -0.55 7.99
C PHE A 29 -7.68 -0.57 8.48
N THR A 30 -6.80 -1.29 7.79
CA THR A 30 -5.38 -1.36 8.11
C THR A 30 -4.74 0.03 8.02
N GLN A 31 -5.05 0.81 6.99
CA GLN A 31 -4.51 2.15 6.83
C GLN A 31 -4.95 3.09 7.96
N ILE A 32 -6.24 3.12 8.27
CA ILE A 32 -6.79 4.04 9.27
C ILE A 32 -6.39 3.66 10.69
N PHE A 33 -6.56 2.40 11.08
CA PHE A 33 -6.37 2.00 12.46
C PHE A 33 -4.93 1.55 12.74
N VAL A 34 -4.31 0.80 11.84
CA VAL A 34 -2.97 0.26 12.08
C VAL A 34 -1.87 1.26 11.74
N PHE A 35 -1.92 1.95 10.61
CA PHE A 35 -0.86 2.91 10.30
C PHE A 35 -1.12 4.28 10.93
N LEU A 36 -2.25 4.91 10.61
CA LEU A 36 -2.57 6.24 11.13
C LEU A 36 -2.89 6.20 12.64
N GLY A 37 -3.79 5.32 13.06
CA GLY A 37 -4.25 5.23 14.45
C GLY A 37 -3.15 4.87 15.43
N LEU A 38 -2.36 3.84 15.12
CA LEU A 38 -1.20 3.46 15.94
C LEU A 38 -0.13 4.54 15.96
N GLY A 39 0.20 5.13 14.81
CA GLY A 39 1.17 6.22 14.74
C GLY A 39 0.73 7.40 15.60
N TRP A 40 -0.54 7.79 15.49
CA TRP A 40 -1.13 8.86 16.28
C TRP A 40 -1.10 8.55 17.77
N TYR A 41 -1.49 7.33 18.14
CA TYR A 41 -1.44 6.83 19.51
C TYR A 41 -0.01 6.91 20.09
N VAL A 42 0.99 6.39 19.37
CA VAL A 42 2.40 6.38 19.81
C VAL A 42 2.93 7.78 20.04
N LEU A 43 2.62 8.72 19.13
CA LEU A 43 3.05 10.11 19.30
C LEU A 43 2.41 10.75 20.54
N ARG A 44 1.09 10.61 20.71
CA ARG A 44 0.39 11.14 21.89
C ARG A 44 0.85 10.49 23.19
N ALA A 45 1.09 9.18 23.18
CA ALA A 45 1.59 8.41 24.33
C ALA A 45 3.00 8.83 24.77
N THR A 46 3.78 9.40 23.85
CA THR A 46 5.13 9.94 24.10
C THR A 46 5.14 11.46 24.30
N GLY A 47 3.95 12.10 24.44
CA GLY A 47 3.81 13.53 24.66
C GLY A 47 4.05 14.41 23.43
N ARG A 48 4.12 13.81 22.24
CA ARG A 48 4.39 14.50 20.97
C ARG A 48 3.08 14.91 20.30
N GLU A 49 3.06 16.14 19.78
CA GLU A 49 1.96 16.64 18.96
C GLU A 49 2.08 16.07 17.54
N PRO A 50 1.10 15.28 17.05
CA PRO A 50 1.24 14.53 15.82
C PRO A 50 1.52 15.37 14.58
N VAL A 51 0.83 16.48 14.38
CA VAL A 51 0.93 17.27 13.14
C VAL A 51 2.32 17.91 13.01
N ARG A 52 2.81 18.49 14.10
CA ARG A 52 4.12 19.15 14.17
C ARG A 52 5.26 18.12 14.14
N TYR A 53 5.15 17.02 14.89
CA TYR A 53 6.22 16.03 14.95
C TYR A 53 6.42 15.30 13.61
N THR A 54 5.31 14.92 12.96
CA THR A 54 5.35 14.25 11.66
C THR A 54 5.68 15.20 10.51
N ARG A 55 5.65 16.52 10.73
CA ARG A 55 5.81 17.55 9.69
C ARG A 55 4.69 17.51 8.65
N LEU A 56 3.45 17.33 9.09
CA LEU A 56 2.26 17.32 8.22
C LEU A 56 1.78 18.74 7.82
N ALA A 57 2.52 19.79 8.21
CA ALA A 57 2.21 21.16 7.80
C ALA A 57 2.31 21.33 6.27
N PHE A 58 1.35 22.03 5.67
CA PHE A 58 1.30 22.27 4.23
C PHE A 58 2.45 23.22 3.78
N PRO A 59 3.31 22.80 2.84
CA PRO A 59 4.50 23.56 2.47
C PRO A 59 4.26 24.57 1.33
N GLY A 60 3.00 24.71 0.87
CA GLY A 60 2.65 25.43 -0.35
C GLY A 60 2.46 24.48 -1.54
N LEU A 61 1.88 25.02 -2.62
CA LEU A 61 1.49 24.20 -3.77
C LEU A 61 2.70 23.69 -4.58
N ALA A 62 3.75 24.50 -4.74
CA ALA A 62 4.90 24.15 -5.59
C ALA A 62 5.61 22.87 -5.12
N PRO A 63 5.97 22.67 -3.84
CA PRO A 63 6.55 21.41 -3.37
C PRO A 63 5.63 20.20 -3.52
N VAL A 64 4.33 20.41 -3.36
CA VAL A 64 3.32 19.34 -3.47
C VAL A 64 3.18 18.87 -4.91
N VAL A 65 3.03 19.81 -5.85
CA VAL A 65 2.98 19.51 -7.29
C VAL A 65 4.30 18.91 -7.75
N PHE A 66 5.43 19.44 -7.29
CA PHE A 66 6.74 18.87 -7.59
C PHE A 66 6.84 17.42 -7.11
N GLY A 67 6.41 17.11 -5.89
CA GLY A 67 6.35 15.74 -5.37
C GLY A 67 5.52 14.82 -6.25
N PHE A 68 4.30 15.25 -6.62
CA PHE A 68 3.43 14.48 -7.53
C PHE A 68 4.10 14.18 -8.87
N VAL A 69 4.61 15.22 -9.55
CA VAL A 69 5.28 15.09 -10.86
C VAL A 69 6.50 14.20 -10.76
N LEU A 70 7.29 14.36 -9.70
CA LEU A 70 8.46 13.53 -9.46
C LEU A 70 8.07 12.06 -9.25
N GLY A 71 6.97 11.78 -8.54
CA GLY A 71 6.44 10.43 -8.37
C GLY A 71 6.04 9.76 -9.70
N VAL A 72 5.37 10.50 -10.59
CA VAL A 72 5.02 10.01 -11.94
C VAL A 72 6.29 9.71 -12.75
N VAL A 73 7.22 10.66 -12.82
CA VAL A 73 8.46 10.50 -13.61
C VAL A 73 9.32 9.37 -13.04
N ASN A 74 9.42 9.27 -11.71
CA ASN A 74 10.15 8.20 -11.04
C ASN A 74 9.55 6.81 -11.35
N PHE A 75 8.23 6.72 -11.47
CA PHE A 75 7.57 5.47 -11.84
C PHE A 75 8.12 4.91 -13.15
N PHE A 76 8.13 5.74 -14.20
CA PHE A 76 8.59 5.32 -15.52
C PHE A 76 10.12 5.19 -15.61
N ALA A 77 10.85 6.08 -14.95
CA ALA A 77 12.32 6.11 -15.02
C ALA A 77 12.98 4.97 -14.24
N ILE A 78 12.39 4.57 -13.10
CA ILE A 78 13.04 3.67 -12.14
C ILE A 78 12.14 2.51 -11.74
N VAL A 79 10.93 2.77 -11.23
CA VAL A 79 10.07 1.71 -10.65
C VAL A 79 9.71 0.64 -11.67
N ALA A 80 9.20 1.03 -12.84
CA ALA A 80 8.80 0.08 -13.87
C ALA A 80 9.99 -0.76 -14.40
N PRO A 81 11.16 -0.17 -14.73
CA PRO A 81 12.36 -0.93 -15.08
C PRO A 81 12.85 -1.88 -13.97
N VAL A 82 12.88 -1.42 -12.71
CA VAL A 82 13.28 -2.27 -11.58
C VAL A 82 12.31 -3.44 -11.39
N GLN A 83 11.00 -3.17 -11.49
CA GLN A 83 9.96 -4.19 -11.41
C GLN A 83 10.09 -5.21 -12.55
N TYR A 84 10.35 -4.75 -13.77
CA TYR A 84 10.58 -5.61 -14.94
C TYR A 84 11.79 -6.55 -14.74
N VAL A 85 12.91 -6.01 -14.25
CA VAL A 85 14.09 -6.81 -13.93
C VAL A 85 13.79 -7.81 -12.82
N ALA A 86 13.10 -7.40 -11.75
CA ALA A 86 12.74 -8.29 -10.65
C ALA A 86 11.83 -9.44 -11.13
N GLN A 87 10.84 -9.15 -11.97
CA GLN A 87 9.95 -10.16 -12.55
C GLN A 87 10.68 -11.13 -13.50
N SER A 88 11.72 -10.65 -14.18
CA SER A 88 12.54 -11.46 -15.10
C SER A 88 13.52 -12.38 -14.37
N LEU A 89 14.02 -11.96 -13.19
CA LEU A 89 15.00 -12.73 -12.41
C LEU A 89 14.36 -13.70 -11.41
N LEU A 90 13.20 -13.35 -10.86
CA LEU A 90 12.57 -14.14 -9.80
C LEU A 90 11.73 -15.32 -10.34
N PRO A 91 11.66 -16.42 -9.58
CA PRO A 91 10.88 -17.59 -9.98
C PRO A 91 9.42 -17.26 -10.31
N PRO A 92 8.81 -17.86 -11.35
CA PRO A 92 7.40 -17.67 -11.68
C PRO A 92 6.45 -17.93 -10.49
N ALA A 93 6.75 -18.95 -9.68
CA ALA A 93 5.97 -19.27 -8.49
C ALA A 93 5.84 -18.10 -7.50
N TRP A 94 6.84 -17.23 -7.41
CA TRP A 94 6.77 -16.06 -6.53
C TRP A 94 5.86 -14.99 -7.14
N ARG A 95 5.89 -14.81 -8.46
CA ARG A 95 4.99 -13.88 -9.15
C ARG A 95 3.53 -14.27 -8.99
N GLU A 96 3.21 -15.56 -9.05
CA GLU A 96 1.85 -16.06 -8.86
C GLU A 96 1.33 -15.87 -7.42
N ILE A 97 2.19 -16.01 -6.41
CA ILE A 97 1.80 -15.82 -5.00
C ILE A 97 1.44 -14.36 -4.70
N TYR A 98 2.09 -13.41 -5.38
CA TYR A 98 1.94 -11.97 -5.15
C TYR A 98 1.23 -11.26 -6.31
N ASP A 99 0.40 -11.97 -7.05
CA ASP A 99 -0.37 -11.40 -8.15
C ASP A 99 -1.40 -10.38 -7.61
N VAL A 100 -1.18 -9.11 -7.95
CA VAL A 100 -2.03 -7.99 -7.55
C VAL A 100 -3.45 -8.14 -8.12
N ALA A 101 -3.62 -8.89 -9.21
CA ALA A 101 -4.94 -9.13 -9.78
C ALA A 101 -5.88 -9.86 -8.82
N ASP A 102 -5.36 -10.71 -7.93
CA ASP A 102 -6.13 -11.44 -6.93
C ASP A 102 -6.94 -10.52 -6.03
N MET A 103 -6.39 -9.34 -5.71
CA MET A 103 -7.05 -8.31 -4.90
C MET A 103 -8.36 -7.82 -5.54
N PHE A 104 -8.45 -7.82 -6.86
CA PHE A 104 -9.61 -7.32 -7.61
C PHE A 104 -10.59 -8.42 -8.03
N ARG A 105 -10.22 -9.70 -7.94
CA ARG A 105 -11.07 -10.80 -8.38
C ARG A 105 -12.32 -10.91 -7.53
N GLY A 106 -13.49 -10.97 -8.18
CA GLY A 106 -14.78 -11.14 -7.52
C GLY A 106 -15.26 -9.92 -6.70
N GLN A 107 -14.59 -8.78 -6.79
CA GLN A 107 -15.02 -7.55 -6.11
C GLN A 107 -16.21 -6.92 -6.84
N SER A 108 -17.17 -6.38 -6.09
CA SER A 108 -18.21 -5.49 -6.64
C SER A 108 -17.63 -4.15 -7.07
N SER A 109 -18.37 -3.39 -7.89
CA SER A 109 -17.92 -2.05 -8.34
C SER A 109 -17.63 -1.09 -7.17
N LEU A 110 -18.39 -1.20 -6.08
CA LEU A 110 -18.17 -0.40 -4.88
C LEU A 110 -16.89 -0.84 -4.14
N GLU A 111 -16.67 -2.15 -3.98
CA GLU A 111 -15.43 -2.69 -3.38
C GLU A 111 -14.21 -2.33 -4.24
N MET A 112 -14.32 -2.37 -5.56
CA MET A 112 -13.27 -1.92 -6.48
C MET A 112 -12.95 -0.43 -6.27
N ALA A 113 -13.97 0.43 -6.24
CA ALA A 113 -13.76 1.86 -5.99
C ALA A 113 -13.10 2.08 -4.62
N PHE A 114 -13.50 1.32 -3.60
CA PHE A 114 -12.93 1.40 -2.27
C PHE A 114 -11.47 0.94 -2.22
N ILE A 115 -11.12 -0.15 -2.91
CA ILE A 115 -9.73 -0.60 -3.08
C ILE A 115 -8.90 0.48 -3.78
N VAL A 116 -9.39 1.01 -4.90
CA VAL A 116 -8.67 2.02 -5.68
C VAL A 116 -8.39 3.25 -4.84
N VAL A 117 -9.39 3.83 -4.18
CA VAL A 117 -9.21 5.00 -3.31
C VAL A 117 -8.28 4.68 -2.14
N SER A 118 -8.44 3.49 -1.54
CA SER A 118 -7.61 3.09 -0.41
C SER A 118 -6.14 2.94 -0.79
N VAL A 119 -5.83 2.28 -1.91
CA VAL A 119 -4.46 2.06 -2.38
C VAL A 119 -3.83 3.35 -2.91
N THR A 120 -4.59 4.20 -3.60
CA THR A 120 -4.03 5.38 -4.28
C THR A 120 -3.95 6.64 -3.39
N VAL A 121 -4.81 6.76 -2.38
CA VAL A 121 -4.89 7.98 -1.56
C VAL A 121 -4.71 7.66 -0.07
N VAL A 122 -5.52 6.75 0.47
CA VAL A 122 -5.54 6.50 1.93
C VAL A 122 -4.24 5.87 2.39
N ALA A 123 -3.72 4.89 1.65
CA ALA A 123 -2.47 4.20 1.94
C ALA A 123 -1.28 5.16 1.89
N PRO A 124 -1.04 5.93 0.82
CA PRO A 124 0.00 6.96 0.82
C PRO A 124 -0.07 7.91 2.00
N LEU A 125 -1.25 8.41 2.36
CA LEU A 125 -1.40 9.30 3.51
C LEU A 125 -0.99 8.61 4.82
N CYS A 126 -1.51 7.41 5.08
CA CYS A 126 -1.32 6.71 6.35
C CYS A 126 0.09 6.12 6.48
N GLU A 127 0.62 5.55 5.40
CA GLU A 127 1.95 4.97 5.36
C GLU A 127 3.03 6.05 5.45
N GLU A 128 2.90 7.18 4.75
CA GLU A 128 3.86 8.29 4.91
C GLU A 128 3.79 8.88 6.32
N PHE A 129 2.59 9.03 6.89
CA PHE A 129 2.43 9.46 8.28
C PHE A 129 3.17 8.52 9.24
N PHE A 130 3.01 7.20 9.07
CA PHE A 130 3.65 6.22 9.95
C PHE A 130 5.15 6.08 9.70
N PHE A 131 5.55 5.70 8.49
CA PHE A 131 6.95 5.39 8.19
C PHE A 131 7.82 6.65 8.17
N ARG A 132 7.34 7.77 7.62
CA ARG A 132 8.16 8.99 7.50
C ARG A 132 7.91 9.94 8.67
N GLY A 133 6.65 10.09 9.07
CA GLY A 133 6.28 10.96 10.19
C GLY A 133 6.64 10.40 11.56
N VAL A 134 6.54 9.08 11.78
CA VAL A 134 6.80 8.46 13.10
C VAL A 134 8.13 7.72 13.10
N PHE A 135 8.28 6.71 12.25
CA PHE A 135 9.41 5.77 12.30
C PHE A 135 10.73 6.44 11.91
N PHE A 136 10.82 7.08 10.75
CA PHE A 136 11.99 7.85 10.31
C PHE A 136 12.38 8.93 11.31
N GLN A 137 11.41 9.71 11.80
CA GLN A 137 11.67 10.77 12.79
C GLN A 137 12.23 10.17 14.09
N GLY A 138 11.70 9.03 14.55
CA GLY A 138 12.25 8.31 15.72
C GLY A 138 13.65 7.73 15.50
N LEU A 139 14.02 7.38 14.27
CA LEU A 139 15.37 6.93 13.91
C LEU A 139 16.38 8.07 13.76
N ARG A 140 15.90 9.30 13.55
CA ARG A 140 16.75 10.46 13.29
C ARG A 140 17.45 10.89 14.56
N ALA A 141 18.71 10.49 14.72
CA ALA A 141 19.56 10.99 15.79
C ALA A 141 19.87 12.49 15.59
N PRO A 142 19.83 13.32 16.65
CA PRO A 142 20.32 14.69 16.59
C PRO A 142 21.77 14.74 16.08
N GLY A 143 22.04 15.55 15.05
CA GLY A 143 23.37 15.66 14.41
C GLY A 143 23.82 14.45 13.57
N GLY A 144 23.01 13.39 13.46
CA GLY A 144 23.32 12.21 12.66
C GLY A 144 23.01 12.37 11.16
N PRO A 145 23.61 11.55 10.27
CA PRO A 145 23.32 11.61 8.84
C PRO A 145 21.88 11.17 8.55
N ALA A 146 21.03 12.11 8.14
CA ALA A 146 19.61 11.85 7.84
C ALA A 146 19.40 10.69 6.84
N MET A 147 20.34 10.50 5.91
CA MET A 147 20.28 9.42 4.93
C MET A 147 20.30 8.02 5.55
N ARG A 148 20.96 7.82 6.70
CA ARG A 148 20.92 6.51 7.39
C ARG A 148 19.51 6.15 7.85
N ALA A 149 18.80 7.13 8.42
CA ALA A 149 17.41 6.96 8.83
C ALA A 149 16.49 6.78 7.60
N VAL A 150 16.75 7.49 6.49
CA VAL A 150 16.02 7.30 5.23
C VAL A 150 16.14 5.85 4.74
N LEU A 151 17.37 5.34 4.62
CA LEU A 151 17.62 3.98 4.13
C LEU A 151 16.97 2.91 5.02
N LEU A 152 17.12 3.02 6.34
CA LEU A 152 16.54 2.06 7.26
C LEU A 152 15.00 2.10 7.22
N SER A 153 14.41 3.30 7.19
CA SER A 153 12.96 3.46 7.04
C SER A 153 12.45 2.90 5.71
N ALA A 154 13.20 3.06 4.62
CA ALA A 154 12.83 2.56 3.30
C ALA A 154 12.84 1.03 3.23
N VAL A 155 13.84 0.40 3.83
CA VAL A 155 13.92 -1.07 3.93
C VAL A 155 12.76 -1.61 4.76
N VAL A 156 12.51 -1.04 5.94
CA VAL A 156 11.40 -1.46 6.80
C VAL A 156 10.05 -1.26 6.09
N PHE A 157 9.83 -0.12 5.44
CA PHE A 157 8.65 0.13 4.61
C PHE A 157 8.42 -0.98 3.57
N SER A 158 9.45 -1.36 2.83
CA SER A 158 9.37 -2.44 1.83
C SER A 158 9.08 -3.81 2.46
N MET A 159 9.72 -4.13 3.60
CA MET A 159 9.52 -5.41 4.30
C MET A 159 8.08 -5.61 4.79
N PHE A 160 7.38 -4.55 5.19
CA PHE A 160 5.98 -4.63 5.63
C PHE A 160 5.01 -5.08 4.54
N HIS A 161 5.41 -5.02 3.26
CA HIS A 161 4.60 -5.51 2.14
C HIS A 161 4.71 -7.02 1.93
N LEU A 162 5.72 -7.67 2.51
CA LEU A 162 5.95 -9.11 2.40
C LEU A 162 6.01 -9.65 0.97
N ASP A 163 6.22 -8.79 -0.03
CA ASP A 163 6.36 -9.16 -1.44
C ASP A 163 7.81 -8.97 -1.91
N PRO A 164 8.56 -10.07 -2.12
CA PRO A 164 9.93 -10.03 -2.62
C PRO A 164 10.04 -9.49 -4.06
N VAL A 165 8.99 -9.61 -4.88
CA VAL A 165 9.02 -9.18 -6.29
C VAL A 165 9.11 -7.66 -6.38
N GLY A 166 8.27 -6.93 -5.63
CA GLY A 166 8.34 -5.47 -5.56
C GLY A 166 9.32 -4.91 -4.53
N PHE A 167 10.13 -5.75 -3.86
CA PHE A 167 10.93 -5.31 -2.72
C PHE A 167 11.88 -4.16 -3.07
N PHE A 168 12.68 -4.30 -4.12
CA PHE A 168 13.69 -3.29 -4.49
C PHE A 168 13.04 -2.00 -5.01
N ALA A 169 11.96 -2.11 -5.77
CA ALA A 169 11.19 -0.96 -6.24
C ALA A 169 10.62 -0.15 -5.05
N ARG A 170 10.10 -0.81 -4.02
CA ARG A 170 9.60 -0.13 -2.80
C ARG A 170 10.69 0.44 -1.93
N VAL A 171 11.86 -0.21 -1.83
CA VAL A 171 13.01 0.38 -1.13
C VAL A 171 13.41 1.69 -1.80
N GLU A 172 13.51 1.70 -3.13
CA GLU A 172 13.82 2.90 -3.89
C GLU A 172 12.79 4.01 -3.64
N LEU A 173 11.49 3.72 -3.75
CA LEU A 173 10.43 4.67 -3.43
C LEU A 173 10.55 5.19 -2.01
N GLY A 174 10.90 4.31 -1.06
CA GLY A 174 11.07 4.73 0.30
C GLY A 174 12.23 5.68 0.53
N VAL A 175 13.31 5.54 -0.25
CA VAL A 175 14.41 6.50 -0.28
C VAL A 175 13.95 7.84 -0.88
N LEU A 176 13.22 7.81 -1.99
CA LEU A 176 12.66 9.01 -2.63
C LEU A 176 11.77 9.80 -1.65
N PHE A 177 10.83 9.12 -0.98
CA PHE A 177 9.90 9.75 -0.05
C PHE A 177 10.62 10.32 1.18
N GLY A 178 11.58 9.57 1.73
CA GLY A 178 12.43 10.06 2.83
C GLY A 178 13.28 11.26 2.41
N TRP A 179 13.83 11.27 1.20
CA TRP A 179 14.54 12.42 0.64
C TRP A 179 13.62 13.63 0.49
N LEU A 180 12.40 13.47 -0.06
CA LEU A 180 11.42 14.55 -0.17
C LEU A 180 11.08 15.14 1.19
N LEU A 181 10.87 14.32 2.23
CA LEU A 181 10.65 14.79 3.59
C LEU A 181 11.86 15.57 4.12
N VAL A 182 13.09 15.09 3.90
CA VAL A 182 14.30 15.78 4.39
C VAL A 182 14.48 17.12 3.67
N ARG A 183 14.21 17.18 2.37
CA ARG A 183 14.44 18.36 1.53
C ARG A 183 13.38 19.43 1.71
N THR A 184 12.11 19.05 1.69
CA THR A 184 10.97 19.98 1.79
C THR A 184 10.56 20.21 3.24
N GLY A 185 10.90 19.26 4.11
CA GLY A 185 10.55 19.30 5.52
C GLY A 185 9.05 19.22 5.78
N SER A 186 8.29 18.72 4.80
CA SER A 186 6.87 18.42 4.91
C SER A 186 6.62 17.01 4.38
N LEU A 187 5.62 16.32 4.92
CA LEU A 187 5.18 15.02 4.40
C LEU A 187 4.42 15.14 3.08
N TRP A 188 3.77 16.27 2.80
CA TRP A 188 2.87 16.39 1.64
C TRP A 188 3.55 16.05 0.30
N PRO A 189 4.77 16.51 0.00
CA PRO A 189 5.45 16.13 -1.24
C PRO A 189 5.68 14.62 -1.36
N ALA A 190 6.02 13.94 -0.25
CA ALA A 190 6.18 12.49 -0.21
C ALA A 190 4.83 11.77 -0.38
N ILE A 191 3.77 12.22 0.31
CA ILE A 191 2.40 11.69 0.18
C ILE A 191 1.96 11.76 -1.28
N LEU A 192 2.15 12.90 -1.94
CA LEU A 192 1.71 13.07 -3.32
C LEU A 192 2.60 12.35 -4.33
N ALA A 193 3.90 12.21 -4.08
CA ALA A 193 4.77 11.35 -4.88
C ALA A 193 4.32 9.87 -4.81
N HIS A 194 3.95 9.42 -3.61
CA HIS A 194 3.45 8.07 -3.36
C HIS A 194 2.06 7.88 -4.00
N THR A 195 1.13 8.81 -3.83
CA THR A 195 -0.17 8.81 -4.53
C THR A 195 0.01 8.76 -6.05
N ALA A 196 0.91 9.57 -6.61
CA ALA A 196 1.20 9.56 -8.04
C ALA A 196 1.68 8.18 -8.51
N ASN A 197 2.60 7.57 -7.77
CA ASN A 197 3.14 6.26 -8.09
C ASN A 197 2.03 5.18 -8.11
N ASN A 198 1.23 5.12 -7.05
CA ASN A 198 0.15 4.14 -6.94
C ASN A 198 -0.94 4.38 -7.99
N LEU A 199 -1.24 5.65 -8.30
CA LEU A 199 -2.20 6.00 -9.33
C LEU A 199 -1.74 5.56 -10.71
N VAL A 200 -0.48 5.83 -11.09
CA VAL A 200 0.09 5.37 -12.37
C VAL A 200 0.06 3.85 -12.44
N SER A 201 0.49 3.16 -11.38
CA SER A 201 0.42 1.70 -11.31
C SER A 201 -1.00 1.16 -11.53
N MET A 202 -1.99 1.79 -10.90
CA MET A 202 -3.40 1.39 -10.99
C MET A 202 -3.97 1.60 -12.39
N VAL A 203 -3.67 2.76 -13.00
CA VAL A 203 -4.09 3.08 -14.37
C VAL A 203 -3.50 2.06 -15.35
N LEU A 204 -2.19 1.81 -15.28
CA LEU A 204 -1.53 0.84 -16.15
C LEU A 204 -2.07 -0.57 -15.98
N PHE A 205 -2.33 -1.01 -14.74
CA PHE A 205 -2.94 -2.31 -14.46
C PHE A 205 -4.30 -2.46 -15.17
N PHE A 206 -5.21 -1.50 -14.99
CA PHE A 206 -6.53 -1.60 -15.62
C PHE A 206 -6.49 -1.41 -17.14
N SER A 207 -5.61 -0.55 -17.66
CA SER A 207 -5.41 -0.39 -19.10
C SER A 207 -4.88 -1.67 -19.75
N ALA A 208 -3.89 -2.33 -19.15
CA ALA A 208 -3.35 -3.59 -19.66
C ALA A 208 -4.42 -4.69 -19.73
N ARG A 209 -5.26 -4.80 -18.69
CA ARG A 209 -6.37 -5.76 -18.67
C ARG A 209 -7.44 -5.47 -19.72
N HIS A 210 -7.75 -4.20 -19.96
CA HIS A 210 -8.77 -3.81 -20.94
C HIS A 210 -8.31 -4.07 -22.38
N LEU A 211 -7.01 -3.96 -22.65
CA LEU A 211 -6.42 -4.14 -23.97
C LEU A 211 -6.03 -5.60 -24.28
N GLU A 212 -6.31 -6.54 -23.37
CA GLU A 212 -5.93 -7.96 -23.49
C GLU A 212 -4.46 -8.16 -23.92
N MET A 213 -3.58 -7.29 -23.46
CA MET A 213 -2.18 -7.28 -23.89
C MET A 213 -1.52 -8.57 -23.39
N PRO A 214 -1.02 -9.46 -24.27
CA PRO A 214 -0.42 -10.71 -23.84
C PRO A 214 0.81 -10.43 -22.98
N GLU A 215 0.84 -10.97 -21.76
CA GLU A 215 2.02 -10.94 -20.92
C GLU A 215 3.07 -11.90 -21.50
N GLN A 216 3.97 -11.37 -22.33
CA GLN A 216 5.20 -12.08 -22.69
C GLN A 216 6.39 -11.44 -21.96
N PRO A 217 6.52 -11.67 -20.63
CA PRO A 217 7.63 -11.14 -19.86
C PRO A 217 8.95 -11.61 -20.46
N GLY A 218 9.82 -10.67 -20.78
CA GLY A 218 11.15 -10.95 -21.33
C GLY A 218 11.24 -10.97 -22.86
N SER A 219 10.18 -10.58 -23.58
CA SER A 219 10.29 -10.35 -25.03
C SER A 219 11.28 -9.22 -25.36
N GLN A 220 11.95 -9.32 -26.52
CA GLN A 220 12.91 -8.29 -26.95
C GLN A 220 12.26 -6.91 -27.11
N GLU A 221 11.00 -6.86 -27.55
CA GLU A 221 10.26 -5.59 -27.71
C GLU A 221 9.96 -4.96 -26.35
N GLN A 222 9.56 -5.76 -25.36
CA GLN A 222 9.38 -5.26 -23.99
C GLN A 222 10.70 -4.76 -23.40
N ALA A 223 11.81 -5.48 -23.61
CA ALA A 223 13.14 -5.06 -23.15
C ALA A 223 13.56 -3.71 -23.77
N LYS A 224 13.34 -3.52 -25.08
CA LYS A 224 13.57 -2.24 -25.77
C LYS A 224 12.69 -1.13 -25.21
N GLY A 225 11.40 -1.40 -24.98
CA GLY A 225 10.47 -0.45 -24.36
C GLY A 225 10.95 -0.01 -22.97
N MET A 226 11.38 -0.94 -22.13
CA MET A 226 11.94 -0.65 -20.80
C MET A 226 13.22 0.17 -20.88
N LEU A 227 14.11 -0.13 -21.84
CA LEU A 227 15.31 0.67 -22.07
C LEU A 227 14.97 2.11 -22.48
N MET A 228 13.98 2.31 -23.36
CA MET A 228 13.52 3.66 -23.73
C MET A 228 12.94 4.41 -22.53
N LEU A 229 12.16 3.74 -21.67
CA LEU A 229 11.64 4.34 -20.44
C LEU A 229 12.76 4.77 -19.50
N VAL A 230 13.82 3.96 -19.32
CA VAL A 230 15.00 4.34 -18.54
C VAL A 230 15.70 5.56 -19.13
N LEU A 231 15.92 5.58 -20.44
CA LEU A 231 16.66 6.68 -21.10
C LEU A 231 15.87 7.99 -21.07
N ILE A 232 14.62 7.96 -21.52
CA ILE A 232 13.75 9.15 -21.57
C ILE A 232 13.35 9.58 -20.16
N GLY A 233 12.87 8.64 -19.35
CA GLY A 233 12.48 8.89 -17.97
C GLY A 233 13.66 9.39 -17.13
N GLY A 234 14.85 8.80 -17.31
CA GLY A 234 16.08 9.24 -16.65
C GLY A 234 16.51 10.65 -17.06
N ALA A 235 16.39 11.00 -18.35
CA ALA A 235 16.66 12.36 -18.82
C ALA A 235 15.68 13.38 -18.24
N VAL A 236 14.38 13.05 -18.19
CA VAL A 236 13.34 13.91 -17.58
C VAL A 236 13.56 14.04 -16.07
N LEU A 237 13.88 12.94 -15.39
CA LEU A 237 14.19 12.93 -13.95
C LEU A 237 15.39 13.81 -13.65
N TRP A 238 16.47 13.68 -14.42
CA TRP A 238 17.64 14.54 -14.30
C TRP A 238 17.30 16.01 -14.54
N ALA A 239 16.52 16.32 -15.57
CA ALA A 239 16.09 17.69 -15.87
C ALA A 239 15.24 18.28 -14.73
N LEU A 240 14.32 17.51 -14.15
CA LEU A 240 13.51 17.92 -12.98
C LEU A 240 14.39 18.20 -11.76
N LEU A 241 15.34 17.31 -11.46
CA LEU A 241 16.26 17.49 -10.34
C LEU A 241 17.19 18.69 -10.58
N ALA A 242 17.69 18.88 -11.80
CA ALA A 242 18.49 20.03 -12.17
C ALA A 242 17.71 21.35 -12.09
N ALA A 243 16.41 21.35 -12.44
CA ALA A 243 15.54 22.52 -12.34
C ALA A 243 15.41 23.04 -10.91
N THR A 244 15.50 22.16 -9.90
CA THR A 244 15.50 22.59 -8.48
C THR A 244 16.68 23.50 -8.11
N ARG A 245 17.78 23.46 -8.87
CA ARG A 245 18.92 24.39 -8.69
C ARG A 245 18.59 25.79 -9.21
N ARG A 246 17.79 25.87 -10.28
CA ARG A 246 17.35 27.13 -10.90
C ARG A 246 16.13 27.72 -10.20
N PHE A 247 15.24 26.87 -9.72
CA PHE A 247 13.97 27.22 -9.06
C PHE A 247 13.88 26.54 -7.68
N PRO A 248 14.57 27.06 -6.65
CA PRO A 248 14.57 26.47 -5.32
C PRO A 248 13.18 26.38 -4.68
N SER A 249 12.25 27.25 -5.07
CA SER A 249 10.85 27.24 -4.61
C SER A 249 10.11 25.93 -4.89
N LEU A 250 10.57 25.12 -5.87
CA LEU A 250 10.04 23.78 -6.12
C LEU A 250 10.24 22.82 -4.94
N LEU A 251 11.23 23.06 -4.09
CA LEU A 251 11.48 22.28 -2.87
C LEU A 251 11.03 23.03 -1.60
N GLY A 252 10.49 24.24 -1.75
CA GLY A 252 10.18 25.14 -0.64
C GLY A 252 11.38 26.00 -0.24
N PRO A 253 11.21 26.90 0.74
CA PRO A 253 12.30 27.74 1.22
C PRO A 253 13.43 26.87 1.80
N PRO A 254 14.71 27.21 1.54
CA PRO A 254 15.83 26.50 2.14
C PRO A 254 15.75 26.62 3.67
N ARG A 255 15.80 25.49 4.36
CA ARG A 255 15.80 25.46 5.83
C ARG A 255 17.15 25.81 6.39
N SER A 256 17.15 26.56 7.48
CA SER A 256 18.40 26.86 8.20
C SER A 256 18.96 25.58 8.83
N ARG A 257 20.28 25.57 9.03
CA ARG A 257 20.95 24.46 9.72
C ARG A 257 20.41 24.28 11.14
N GLU A 258 20.11 25.37 11.84
CA GLU A 258 19.45 25.37 13.15
C GLU A 258 18.07 24.70 13.12
N GLU A 259 17.24 24.93 12.10
CA GLU A 259 15.94 24.24 11.99
C GLU A 259 16.09 22.72 11.77
N LEU A 260 17.18 22.29 11.13
CA LEU A 260 17.47 20.88 10.89
C LEU A 260 18.13 20.19 12.10
N GLU A 261 18.81 20.95 12.95
CA GLU A 261 19.56 20.50 14.13
C GLU A 261 18.87 20.83 15.46
N ALA A 262 17.72 21.54 15.43
CA ALA A 262 16.97 21.91 16.63
C ALA A 262 16.66 20.67 17.48
N PRO A 263 16.96 20.71 18.79
CA PRO A 263 16.74 19.56 19.67
C PRO A 263 15.26 19.21 19.72
N GLU A 264 14.95 17.92 19.56
CA GLU A 264 13.59 17.44 19.70
C GLU A 264 13.09 17.64 21.13
N ALA A 265 11.78 17.90 21.26
CA ALA A 265 11.13 17.88 22.56
C ALA A 265 11.34 16.53 23.24
N PRO A 266 11.60 16.50 24.57
CA PRO A 266 11.88 15.26 25.28
C PRO A 266 10.69 14.28 25.19
N ILE A 267 11.00 12.98 25.18
CA ILE A 267 10.00 11.91 25.23
C ILE A 267 9.35 11.92 26.61
N LEU A 268 8.04 12.15 26.67
CA LEU A 268 7.27 12.12 27.90
C LEU A 268 6.36 10.89 27.91
N LEU A 269 6.79 9.84 28.62
CA LEU A 269 5.98 8.63 28.79
C LEU A 269 4.81 8.90 29.73
N MET A 270 3.60 8.68 29.23
CA MET A 270 2.38 8.86 30.01
C MET A 270 2.09 7.66 30.94
N PRO A 271 1.42 7.89 32.08
CA PRO A 271 0.96 6.80 32.96
C PRO A 271 -0.11 5.94 32.29
N ALA A 272 -0.20 4.66 32.69
CA ALA A 272 -1.08 3.66 32.06
C ALA A 272 -2.57 4.06 31.92
N PRO A 273 -3.22 4.72 32.90
CA PRO A 273 -4.60 5.18 32.72
C PRO A 273 -4.79 6.14 31.55
N ARG A 274 -3.83 7.05 31.34
CA ARG A 274 -3.86 8.00 30.20
C ARG A 274 -3.59 7.29 28.88
N LEU A 275 -2.72 6.28 28.87
CA LEU A 275 -2.49 5.45 27.69
C LEU A 275 -3.78 4.75 27.24
N LEU A 276 -4.57 4.20 28.17
CA LEU A 276 -5.86 3.60 27.83
C LEU A 276 -6.83 4.65 27.27
N GLN A 277 -6.93 5.82 27.91
CA GLN A 277 -7.78 6.92 27.43
C GLN A 277 -7.45 7.36 26.00
N LEU A 278 -6.16 7.36 25.62
CA LEU A 278 -5.74 7.67 24.24
C LEU A 278 -6.13 6.58 23.24
N ALA A 279 -6.22 5.32 23.66
CA ALA A 279 -6.57 4.20 22.80
C ALA A 279 -8.09 4.05 22.60
N VAL A 280 -8.90 4.39 23.62
CA VAL A 280 -10.37 4.26 23.59
C VAL A 280 -11.04 4.83 22.33
N PRO A 281 -10.79 6.07 21.87
CA PRO A 281 -11.47 6.60 20.68
C PRO A 281 -11.14 5.79 19.41
N TRP A 282 -9.90 5.31 19.27
CA TRP A 282 -9.51 4.44 18.15
C TRP A 282 -10.17 3.07 18.22
N MET A 283 -10.23 2.47 19.41
CA MET A 283 -10.90 1.19 19.63
C MET A 283 -12.41 1.29 19.36
N LEU A 284 -13.07 2.33 19.86
CA LEU A 284 -14.50 2.56 19.61
C LEU A 284 -14.77 2.80 18.12
N ALA A 285 -13.96 3.62 17.45
CA ALA A 285 -14.09 3.85 16.02
C ALA A 285 -13.88 2.56 15.21
N ALA A 286 -12.92 1.70 15.60
CA ALA A 286 -12.68 0.42 14.96
C ALA A 286 -13.87 -0.55 15.13
N VAL A 287 -14.41 -0.65 16.36
CA VAL A 287 -15.60 -1.48 16.65
C VAL A 287 -16.81 -0.98 15.88
N LEU A 288 -17.03 0.34 15.85
CA LEU A 288 -18.12 0.95 15.08
C LEU A 288 -17.94 0.68 13.59
N ALA A 289 -16.74 0.87 13.02
CA ALA A 289 -16.47 0.59 11.61
C ALA A 289 -16.75 -0.88 11.25
N LEU A 290 -16.34 -1.83 12.09
CA LEU A 290 -16.62 -3.26 11.91
C LEU A 290 -18.12 -3.57 12.03
N GLY A 291 -18.81 -2.96 13.00
CA GLY A 291 -20.25 -3.09 13.17
C GLY A 291 -21.03 -2.55 11.99
N THR A 292 -20.67 -1.36 11.49
CA THR A 292 -21.25 -0.76 10.29
C THR A 292 -20.97 -1.61 9.06
N TYR A 293 -19.74 -2.08 8.86
CA TYR A 293 -19.42 -2.97 7.74
C TYR A 293 -20.26 -4.24 7.77
N LYS A 294 -20.39 -4.88 8.94
CA LYS A 294 -21.25 -6.06 9.12
C LYS A 294 -22.73 -5.78 8.85
N ALA A 295 -23.23 -4.60 9.21
CA ALA A 295 -24.62 -4.22 9.00
C ALA A 295 -24.93 -3.88 7.54
N VAL A 296 -24.01 -3.18 6.87
CA VAL A 296 -24.16 -2.76 5.46
C VAL A 296 -23.91 -3.92 4.50
N ASP A 297 -23.00 -4.83 4.86
CA ASP A 297 -22.50 -5.85 3.94
C ASP A 297 -22.44 -7.29 4.52
N PRO A 298 -23.56 -7.83 5.04
CA PRO A 298 -23.57 -9.18 5.62
C PRO A 298 -23.32 -10.28 4.59
N LEU A 299 -23.83 -10.12 3.35
CA LEU A 299 -23.67 -11.10 2.27
C LEU A 299 -22.21 -11.16 1.77
N GLY A 300 -21.53 -10.02 1.66
CA GLY A 300 -20.14 -9.95 1.21
C GLY A 300 -19.21 -10.66 2.18
N ILE A 301 -19.48 -10.51 3.48
CA ILE A 301 -18.77 -11.24 4.54
C ILE A 301 -18.99 -12.75 4.41
N GLN A 302 -20.22 -13.20 4.15
CA GLN A 302 -20.51 -14.63 4.01
C GLN A 302 -19.84 -15.22 2.77
N LEU A 303 -19.88 -14.52 1.63
CA LEU A 303 -19.19 -14.93 0.42
C LEU A 303 -17.67 -15.00 0.61
N SER A 304 -17.08 -13.99 1.27
CA SER A 304 -15.64 -13.97 1.54
C SER A 304 -15.22 -15.10 2.50
N ARG A 305 -16.07 -15.51 3.43
CA ARG A 305 -15.84 -16.71 4.26
C ARG A 305 -15.87 -17.98 3.42
N ILE A 306 -16.87 -18.17 2.58
CA ILE A 306 -16.95 -19.29 1.64
C ILE A 306 -15.68 -19.33 0.76
N ASP A 307 -15.21 -18.16 0.32
CA ASP A 307 -14.05 -18.04 -0.53
C ASP A 307 -12.75 -18.52 0.11
N ARG A 308 -12.61 -18.22 1.40
CA ARG A 308 -11.47 -18.62 2.23
C ARG A 308 -11.54 -20.09 2.64
N ASP A 309 -12.72 -20.57 3.00
CA ASP A 309 -12.92 -21.94 3.46
C ASP A 309 -12.74 -22.94 2.29
N PHE A 310 -12.99 -22.49 1.05
CA PHE A 310 -12.75 -23.22 -0.19
C PHE A 310 -11.82 -22.44 -1.13
N PRO A 311 -10.50 -22.40 -0.86
CA PRO A 311 -9.56 -21.66 -1.69
C PRO A 311 -9.46 -22.29 -3.08
N LEU A 312 -9.27 -21.43 -4.09
CA LEU A 312 -9.10 -21.84 -5.48
C LEU A 312 -7.70 -21.45 -5.93
N GLN A 313 -7.11 -22.28 -6.78
CA GLN A 313 -5.87 -21.90 -7.45
C GLN A 313 -6.17 -21.00 -8.65
N SER A 314 -5.20 -20.17 -9.02
CA SER A 314 -5.22 -19.43 -10.28
C SER A 314 -5.34 -20.42 -11.43
N VAL A 315 -6.07 -20.02 -12.47
CA VAL A 315 -6.14 -20.77 -13.71
C VAL A 315 -4.96 -20.29 -14.57
N PRO A 316 -3.99 -21.16 -14.91
CA PRO A 316 -2.89 -20.78 -15.80
C PRO A 316 -3.43 -20.33 -17.16
N GLU A 317 -2.76 -19.38 -17.82
CA GLU A 317 -3.19 -18.88 -19.14
C GLU A 317 -3.26 -19.97 -20.22
N GLY A 318 -2.43 -21.01 -20.11
CA GLY A 318 -2.43 -22.15 -21.04
C GLY A 318 -3.40 -23.27 -20.66
N ALA A 319 -4.31 -23.05 -19.70
CA ALA A 319 -5.28 -24.07 -19.32
C ALA A 319 -6.34 -24.28 -20.40
N PRO A 320 -7.00 -25.46 -20.45
CA PRO A 320 -8.08 -25.70 -21.41
C PRO A 320 -9.20 -24.66 -21.28
N ASP A 321 -9.78 -24.23 -22.41
CA ASP A 321 -10.88 -23.25 -22.45
C ASP A 321 -12.04 -23.64 -21.53
N ALA A 322 -12.30 -24.95 -21.39
CA ALA A 322 -13.31 -25.49 -20.48
C ALA A 322 -13.07 -25.07 -19.02
N LEU A 323 -11.81 -25.05 -18.56
CA LEU A 323 -11.43 -24.65 -17.21
C LEU A 323 -11.61 -23.13 -17.01
N HIS A 324 -11.27 -22.33 -18.03
CA HIS A 324 -11.53 -20.89 -18.02
C HIS A 324 -13.03 -20.58 -17.97
N ALA A 325 -13.83 -21.28 -18.77
CA ALA A 325 -15.29 -21.16 -18.78
C ALA A 325 -15.92 -21.56 -17.44
N GLU A 326 -15.48 -22.68 -16.86
CA GLU A 326 -15.92 -23.15 -15.54
C GLU A 326 -15.58 -22.13 -14.43
N ARG A 327 -14.38 -21.53 -14.50
CA ARG A 327 -13.98 -20.48 -13.55
C ARG A 327 -14.80 -19.21 -13.71
N LYS A 328 -15.10 -18.81 -14.96
CA LYS A 328 -15.95 -17.65 -15.26
C LYS A 328 -17.37 -17.87 -14.73
N ALA A 329 -17.94 -19.06 -14.96
CA ALA A 329 -19.27 -19.41 -14.45
C ALA A 329 -19.34 -19.34 -12.91
N LEU A 330 -18.30 -19.79 -12.20
CA LEU A 330 -18.23 -19.65 -10.75
C LEU A 330 -18.20 -18.18 -10.30
N TYR A 331 -17.52 -17.31 -11.03
CA TYR A 331 -17.52 -15.87 -10.72
C TYR A 331 -18.90 -15.24 -10.94
N GLU A 332 -19.60 -15.62 -12.02
CA GLU A 332 -20.97 -15.17 -12.27
C GLU A 332 -21.91 -15.66 -11.17
N LEU A 333 -21.76 -16.92 -10.74
CA LEU A 333 -22.51 -17.49 -9.63
C LEU A 333 -22.28 -16.72 -8.32
N ARG A 334 -21.03 -16.32 -8.04
CA ARG A 334 -20.70 -15.45 -6.89
C ARG A 334 -21.42 -14.11 -6.96
N VAL A 335 -21.47 -13.50 -8.16
CA VAL A 335 -22.14 -12.22 -8.38
C VAL A 335 -23.66 -12.35 -8.21
N GLN A 336 -24.27 -13.41 -8.73
CA GLN A 336 -25.70 -13.68 -8.52
C GLN A 336 -26.01 -13.89 -7.02
N ALA A 337 -25.18 -14.67 -6.33
CA ALA A 337 -25.30 -14.89 -4.89
C ALA A 337 -25.14 -13.58 -4.09
N ARG A 338 -24.25 -12.68 -4.53
CA ARG A 338 -24.06 -11.34 -3.95
C ARG A 338 -25.31 -10.47 -4.03
N ARG A 339 -26.04 -10.58 -5.14
CA ARG A 339 -27.28 -9.85 -5.41
C ARG A 339 -28.50 -10.50 -4.74
N GLY A 340 -28.33 -11.68 -4.15
CA GLY A 340 -29.44 -12.46 -3.59
C GLY A 340 -30.32 -13.12 -4.66
N GLU A 341 -29.84 -13.22 -5.90
CA GLU A 341 -30.56 -13.86 -7.01
C GLU A 341 -30.58 -15.40 -6.86
N ILE A 342 -29.56 -15.96 -6.18
CA ILE A 342 -29.47 -17.38 -5.83
C ILE A 342 -29.12 -17.57 -4.35
N PRO A 343 -29.48 -18.71 -3.74
CA PRO A 343 -29.02 -19.08 -2.40
C PRO A 343 -27.48 -19.18 -2.32
N LEU A 344 -26.91 -18.70 -1.21
CA LEU A 344 -25.46 -18.82 -0.93
C LEU A 344 -24.97 -20.28 -0.93
N GLY A 345 -25.85 -21.22 -0.58
CA GLY A 345 -25.54 -22.65 -0.56
C GLY A 345 -25.17 -23.19 -1.95
N GLU A 346 -25.78 -22.68 -3.01
CA GLU A 346 -25.48 -23.11 -4.39
C GLU A 346 -24.06 -22.68 -4.78
N TYR A 347 -23.72 -21.41 -4.53
CA TYR A 347 -22.35 -20.92 -4.70
C TYR A 347 -21.33 -21.71 -3.86
N ALA A 348 -21.66 -21.98 -2.59
CA ALA A 348 -20.77 -22.71 -1.70
C ALA A 348 -20.51 -24.14 -2.16
N GLN A 349 -21.53 -24.84 -2.66
CA GLN A 349 -21.39 -26.21 -3.18
C GLN A 349 -20.50 -26.24 -4.42
N GLU A 350 -20.74 -25.34 -5.37
CA GLU A 350 -19.98 -25.28 -6.62
C GLU A 350 -18.52 -24.88 -6.36
N ARG A 351 -18.29 -23.90 -5.49
CA ARG A 351 -16.92 -23.54 -5.08
C ARG A 351 -16.20 -24.68 -4.36
N ALA A 352 -16.88 -25.38 -3.46
CA ALA A 352 -16.31 -26.53 -2.76
C ALA A 352 -15.98 -27.68 -3.73
N ARG A 353 -16.80 -27.89 -4.76
CA ARG A 353 -16.54 -28.87 -5.83
C ARG A 353 -15.24 -28.53 -6.57
N GLN A 354 -15.11 -27.32 -7.10
CA GLN A 354 -13.92 -26.89 -7.84
C GLN A 354 -12.66 -26.87 -6.96
N SER A 355 -12.77 -26.47 -5.68
CA SER A 355 -11.65 -26.50 -4.73
C SER A 355 -11.16 -27.93 -4.44
N LYS A 356 -12.06 -28.92 -4.43
CA LYS A 356 -11.74 -30.34 -4.19
C LYS A 356 -11.27 -31.09 -5.43
N GLN A 357 -11.77 -30.76 -6.62
CA GLN A 357 -11.51 -31.49 -7.87
C GLN A 357 -10.01 -31.69 -8.16
N LYS A 358 -9.18 -30.76 -7.69
CA LYS A 358 -7.73 -30.82 -7.83
C LYS A 358 -7.00 -31.67 -6.77
N LYS A 359 -7.61 -32.01 -5.63
CA LYS A 359 -6.99 -32.96 -4.68
C LYS A 359 -6.88 -34.39 -5.25
N THR A 360 -7.69 -34.70 -6.25
CA THR A 360 -7.73 -36.00 -6.93
C THR A 360 -6.78 -36.11 -8.12
N ASP A 361 -6.39 -35.00 -8.76
CA ASP A 361 -5.48 -35.01 -9.93
C ASP A 361 -3.99 -34.83 -9.56
N VAL A 362 -3.66 -34.73 -8.27
CA VAL A 362 -2.28 -34.63 -7.74
C VAL A 362 -1.93 -35.84 -6.87
N ARG A 363 -2.51 -37.01 -7.16
CA ARG A 363 -2.11 -38.29 -6.56
C ARG A 363 -1.57 -39.27 -7.58
#